data_AF-A0AA35XS42-F1
#
_entry.id   AF-A0AA35XS42-F1
#
_cell.length_a   1.000
_cell.length_b   1.000
_cell.length_c   1.000
_cell.angle_alpha   90.00
_cell.angle_beta   90.00
_cell.angle_gamma   90.00
#
_symmetry.space_group_name_H-M   'P 1'
#
loop_
_entity.id
_entity.type
_entity.pdbx_description
1 polymer ?
#
loop_
_entity_poly.entity_id
_entity_poly.type
_entity_poly.pdbx_seq_one_letter_code
_entity_poly.pdbx_strand_id
1 'polypeptide(L)' 'MDLVPYNIYLFFIGIFLWFAVGYMWKDKAIMVVHVGAFISLFVGYLNA' A
#
# COMPACT_ATOMS: atom_id res chain seq x y z
N MET A 1 -6.21 -24.28 6.14
CA MET A 1 -6.41 -22.82 6.27
C MET A 1 -5.12 -22.20 5.81
N ASP A 2 -5.07 -21.86 4.53
CA ASP A 2 -3.93 -21.17 3.92
C ASP A 2 -3.74 -19.85 4.67
N LEU A 3 -2.72 -19.82 5.53
CA LEU A 3 -2.27 -18.62 6.19
C LEU A 3 -1.61 -17.75 5.11
N VAL A 4 -2.42 -17.11 4.26
CA VAL A 4 -1.96 -15.87 3.63
C VAL A 4 -1.59 -14.98 4.81
N PRO A 5 -0.31 -14.62 4.98
CA PRO A 5 0.13 -14.01 6.21
C PRO A 5 -0.65 -12.72 6.42
N TYR A 6 -1.31 -12.60 7.57
CA TYR A 6 -2.14 -11.45 7.93
C TYR A 6 -1.40 -10.11 7.76
N ASN A 7 -0.06 -10.15 7.82
CA ASN A 7 0.86 -9.06 7.53
C ASN A 7 0.59 -8.37 6.17
N ILE A 8 0.21 -9.13 5.12
CA ILE A 8 -0.07 -8.55 3.79
C ILE A 8 -1.33 -7.69 3.83
N TYR A 9 -2.40 -8.18 4.50
CA TYR A 9 -3.63 -7.42 4.65
C TYR A 9 -3.42 -6.16 5.51
N LEU A 10 -2.64 -6.27 6.59
CA LEU A 10 -2.25 -5.13 7.42
C LEU A 10 -1.42 -4.10 6.63
N PHE A 11 -0.51 -4.57 5.78
CA PHE A 11 0.28 -3.70 4.90
C PHE A 11 -0.62 -2.97 3.89
N PHE A 12 -1.59 -3.66 3.30
CA PHE A 12 -2.58 -3.06 2.39
C PHE A 12 -3.41 -1.97 3.08
N ILE A 13 -3.92 -2.24 4.28
CA ILE A 13 -4.63 -1.24 5.10
C ILE A 13 -3.72 -0.04 5.41
N GLY A 14 -2.45 -0.30 5.72
CA GLY A 14 -1.44 0.74 5.94
C GLY A 14 -1.28 1.68 4.74
N ILE A 15 -1.22 1.14 3.52
CA ILE A 15 -1.11 1.95 2.30
C ILE A 15 -2.28 2.92 2.16
N PHE A 16 -3.51 2.46 2.37
CA PHE A 16 -4.70 3.32 2.28
C PHE A 16 -4.75 4.38 3.38
N LEU A 17 -4.42 4.01 4.63
CA LEU A 17 -4.39 4.96 5.74
C LEU A 17 -3.36 6.07 5.52
N TRP A 18 -2.13 5.73 5.14
CA TRP A 18 -1.10 6.72 4.88
C TRP A 18 -1.38 7.58 3.64
N PHE A 19 -2.01 7.01 2.61
CA PHE A 19 -2.48 7.79 1.47
C PHE A 19 -3.56 8.80 1.89
N ALA A 20 -4.51 8.40 2.74
CA ALA A 20 -5.52 9.30 3.28
C ALA A 20 -4.90 10.42 4.13
N VAL A 21 -3.90 10.11 4.97
CA VAL A 21 -3.13 11.10 5.73
C VAL A 21 -2.38 12.05 4.78
N GLY A 22 -1.73 11.54 3.74
CA GLY A 22 -1.06 12.34 2.71
C GLY A 22 -2.03 13.30 2.00
N TYR A 23 -3.24 12.84 1.70
CA TYR A 23 -4.29 13.69 1.15
C TYR A 23 -4.75 14.77 2.14
N MET A 24 -4.99 14.40 3.40
CA MET A 24 -5.36 15.34 4.48
C MET A 24 -4.31 16.43 4.70
N TRP A 25 -3.03 16.07 4.64
CA TRP A 25 -1.90 16.98 4.85
C TRP A 25 -1.43 17.68 3.57
N LYS A 26 -2.06 17.40 2.41
CA LYS A 26 -1.64 17.87 1.08
C LYS A 26 -0.17 17.53 0.78
N ASP A 27 0.34 16.46 1.38
CA ASP A 27 1.72 16.01 1.22
C ASP A 27 1.83 15.10 -0.01
N LYS A 28 2.41 15.66 -1.08
CA LYS A 28 2.60 14.93 -2.34
C LYS A 28 3.65 13.83 -2.22
N ALA A 29 4.63 13.95 -1.33
CA ALA A 29 5.67 12.94 -1.17
C ALA A 29 5.08 11.66 -0.59
N ILE A 30 4.27 11.75 0.47
CA ILE A 30 3.60 10.59 1.08
C ILE A 30 2.67 9.92 0.05
N MET A 31 1.90 10.69 -0.71
CA MET A 31 1.01 10.13 -1.73
C MET A 31 1.77 9.39 -2.85
N VAL A 32 2.86 9.97 -3.36
CA VAL A 32 3.65 9.36 -4.45
C VAL A 32 4.33 8.07 -4.00
N VAL A 33 4.89 8.03 -2.78
CA VAL A 33 5.52 6.82 -2.23
C VAL A 33 4.50 5.68 -2.11
N HIS A 34 3.29 5.96 -1.63
CA HIS A 34 2.26 4.93 -1.45
C HIS A 34 1.67 4.44 -2.77
N VAL A 35 1.55 5.30 -3.79
CA VAL A 35 1.20 4.87 -5.15
C VAL A 35 2.29 3.96 -5.74
N GLY A 36 3.56 4.31 -5.57
CA GLY A 36 4.69 3.47 -6.01
C GLY A 36 4.72 2.11 -5.30
N ALA A 37 4.50 2.09 -3.98
CA ALA A 37 4.40 0.85 -3.20
C ALA A 37 3.23 -0.03 -3.66
N PHE A 38 2.06 0.56 -3.94
CA PHE A 38 0.89 -0.16 -4.46
C PHE A 38 1.14 -0.77 -5.83
N ILE A 39 1.74 -0.02 -6.77
CA ILE A 39 2.10 -0.53 -8.10
C ILE A 39 3.12 -1.66 -7.99
N SER A 40 4.12 -1.53 -7.12
CA SER A 40 5.16 -2.55 -6.92
C SER A 40 4.57 -3.86 -6.40
N LEU A 41 3.64 -3.79 -5.44
CA LEU A 41 2.88 -4.96 -4.98
C LEU A 41 2.02 -5.57 -6.08
N PHE A 42 1.33 -4.74 -6.87
CA PHE A 42 0.43 -5.22 -7.93
C PHE A 42 1.20 -5.94 -9.05
N VAL A 43 2.31 -5.35 -9.51
CA VAL A 43 3.20 -5.97 -10.49
C VAL A 43 3.85 -7.23 -9.92
N GLY A 44 4.28 -7.20 -8.66
CA GLY A 44 4.81 -8.38 -7.97
C GLY A 44 3.80 -9.51 -7.88
N TYR A 45 2.52 -9.20 -7.62
CA TYR A 45 1.44 -10.19 -7.59
C TYR A 45 1.14 -10.79 -8.97
N LEU A 46 1.19 -10.00 -10.05
CA LEU A 46 0.97 -10.49 -11.41
C LEU A 46 2.11 -11.37 -11.94
N ASN A 47 3.33 -11.23 -11.38
CA ASN A 47 4.50 -12.02 -11.76
C ASN A 47 4.80 -13.17 -10.78
N ALA A 48 3.96 -13.37 -9.76
CA ALA A 48 4.06 -14.45 -8.79
C ALA A 48 3.28 -15.69 -9.26
#